data_AF-A0A2M8GAJ5-F1
#
_entry.id   AF-A0A2M8GAJ5-F1
#
_cell.length_a   1.000
_cell.length_b   1.000
_cell.length_c   1.000
_cell.angle_alpha   90.00
_cell.angle_beta   90.00
_cell.angle_gamma   90.00
#
_symmetry.space_group_name_H-M   'P 1'
#
loop_
_entity.id
_entity.type
_entity.pdbx_description
1 polymer ?
#
loop_
_entity_poly.entity_id
_entity_poly.type
_entity_poly.pdbx_seq_one_letter_code
_entity_poly.pdbx_strand_id
1 'polypeptide(L)'
;MVDVRKPYTEIGGKGTYSGRGYDEQFIEPFVIKHKLPTNSTTAFLTPAFRNIDRKLTTDLVLVGRPRQVYTNALELLDLIQRGKVEASDALKEIVRFLVIIKSENETRMKQLLRELKHAEDTLPQFDVAEETTPYLPADESKLLRYFRKIKNNSQR
;
A
#
# COMPACT_ATOMS: atom_id res chain seq x y z
N MET A 1 27.22 -13.36 3.39
CA MET A 1 26.27 -13.10 2.29
C MET A 1 24.87 -13.29 2.82
N VAL A 2 23.96 -12.39 2.46
CA VAL A 2 22.53 -12.42 2.85
C VAL A 2 21.82 -13.56 2.12
N ASP A 3 20.88 -14.24 2.77
CA ASP A 3 19.91 -15.16 2.15
C ASP A 3 18.58 -14.41 2.01
N VAL A 4 18.17 -14.08 0.78
CA VAL A 4 16.96 -13.28 0.51
C VAL A 4 15.67 -13.95 0.98
N ARG A 5 15.73 -15.24 1.34
CA ARG A 5 14.61 -16.02 1.91
C ARG A 5 14.55 -15.94 3.44
N LYS A 6 15.43 -15.17 4.10
CA LYS A 6 15.48 -15.02 5.56
C LYS A 6 15.32 -13.56 6.02
N PRO A 7 14.19 -12.90 5.73
CA PRO A 7 14.01 -11.48 6.01
C PRO A 7 13.59 -11.16 7.45
N TYR A 8 13.53 -12.15 8.35
CA TYR A 8 13.15 -11.96 9.73
C TYR A 8 14.26 -12.44 10.66
N THR A 9 14.78 -11.54 11.50
CA THR A 9 15.95 -11.79 12.35
C THR A 9 15.75 -12.96 13.32
N GLU A 10 14.52 -13.21 13.74
CA GLU A 10 14.17 -14.33 14.64
C GLU A 10 14.37 -15.71 13.98
N ILE A 11 14.46 -15.81 12.65
CA ILE A 11 14.87 -17.05 11.96
C ILE A 11 16.26 -17.49 12.43
N GLY A 12 17.10 -16.53 12.82
CA GLY A 12 18.45 -16.76 13.30
C GLY A 12 19.43 -17.32 12.25
N GLY A 13 20.66 -17.56 12.67
CA GLY A 13 21.71 -18.13 11.82
C GLY A 13 22.28 -17.21 10.74
N LYS A 14 23.20 -17.75 9.93
CA LYS A 14 23.92 -16.99 8.90
C LYS A 14 22.97 -16.60 7.75
N GLY A 15 23.15 -15.37 7.26
CA GLY A 15 22.45 -14.83 6.09
C GLY A 15 21.09 -14.20 6.40
N THR A 16 20.64 -14.22 7.65
CA THR A 16 19.40 -13.58 8.08
C THR A 16 19.57 -12.06 8.14
N TYR A 17 18.52 -11.32 7.82
CA TYR A 17 18.52 -9.86 7.80
C TYR A 17 17.18 -9.28 8.27
N SER A 18 17.16 -8.00 8.62
CA SER A 18 15.91 -7.30 8.94
C SER A 18 15.28 -6.76 7.67
N GLY A 19 14.28 -7.48 7.13
CA GLY A 19 13.50 -7.04 5.98
C GLY A 19 12.81 -5.71 6.24
N ARG A 20 12.27 -5.52 7.45
CA ARG A 20 11.71 -4.23 7.88
C ARG A 20 12.74 -3.10 7.87
N GLY A 21 13.95 -3.36 8.38
CA GLY A 21 15.02 -2.36 8.38
C GLY A 21 15.43 -1.96 6.96
N TYR A 22 15.54 -2.93 6.04
CA TYR A 22 15.81 -2.65 4.63
C TYR A 22 14.71 -1.82 3.98
N ASP A 23 13.47 -2.17 4.28
CA ASP A 23 12.28 -1.51 3.77
C ASP A 23 12.23 -0.03 4.19
N GLU A 24 12.44 0.26 5.48
CA GLU A 24 12.45 1.63 6.04
C GLU A 24 13.66 2.45 5.55
N GLN A 25 14.82 1.82 5.37
CA GLN A 25 16.06 2.52 4.99
C GLN A 25 16.14 2.83 3.49
N PHE A 26 15.66 1.93 2.64
CA PHE A 26 15.92 2.01 1.20
C PHE A 26 14.65 2.05 0.35
N ILE A 27 13.67 1.19 0.65
CA ILE A 27 12.51 0.98 -0.24
C ILE A 27 11.47 2.07 -0.05
N GLU A 28 11.10 2.40 1.18
CA GLU A 28 10.11 3.44 1.49
C GLU A 28 10.54 4.82 0.96
N PRO A 29 11.76 5.32 1.24
CA PRO A 29 12.21 6.60 0.67
C PRO A 29 12.19 6.61 -0.86
N PHE A 30 12.55 5.49 -1.50
CA PHE A 30 12.54 5.36 -2.96
C PHE A 30 11.12 5.42 -3.53
N VAL A 31 10.20 4.64 -2.97
CA VAL A 31 8.78 4.62 -3.36
C VAL A 31 8.15 6.01 -3.24
N ILE A 32 8.38 6.68 -2.11
CA ILE A 32 7.85 8.02 -1.84
C ILE A 32 8.43 9.04 -2.84
N LYS A 33 9.76 9.08 -2.97
CA LYS A 33 10.46 10.01 -3.86
C LYS A 33 9.97 9.92 -5.31
N HIS A 34 9.73 8.71 -5.78
CA HIS A 34 9.34 8.46 -7.17
C HIS A 34 7.82 8.31 -7.38
N LYS A 35 7.03 8.43 -6.31
CA LYS A 35 5.56 8.28 -6.31
C LYS A 35 5.13 6.98 -6.98
N LEU A 36 5.78 5.87 -6.62
CA LEU A 36 5.45 4.55 -7.17
C LEU A 36 4.08 4.07 -6.68
N PRO A 37 3.35 3.26 -7.46
CA PRO A 37 1.98 2.83 -7.17
C PRO A 37 1.96 1.66 -6.17
N THR A 38 2.68 1.82 -5.06
CA THR A 38 2.79 0.84 -3.98
C THR A 38 2.41 1.52 -2.67
N ASN A 39 1.88 0.77 -1.72
CA ASN A 39 1.63 1.32 -0.39
C ASN A 39 2.97 1.72 0.26
N SER A 40 3.10 2.97 0.70
CA SER A 40 4.31 3.53 1.31
C SER A 40 4.73 2.79 2.58
N THR A 41 3.78 2.21 3.33
CA THR A 41 4.08 1.41 4.54
C THR A 41 4.32 -0.07 4.23
N THR A 42 4.08 -0.51 2.99
CA THR A 42 4.17 -1.92 2.57
C THR A 42 5.28 -2.09 1.55
N ALA A 43 6.51 -1.81 1.98
CA ALA A 43 7.70 -2.20 1.25
C ALA A 43 7.83 -3.74 1.13
N PHE A 44 8.64 -4.20 0.16
CA PHE A 44 8.97 -5.55 -0.36
C PHE A 44 8.34 -6.82 0.24
N LEU A 45 8.12 -6.87 1.55
CA LEU A 45 7.44 -7.94 2.27
C LEU A 45 6.15 -7.38 2.86
N THR A 46 4.99 -7.79 2.34
CA THR A 46 3.74 -7.61 3.09
C THR A 46 3.91 -8.20 4.51
N PRO A 47 3.13 -7.78 5.52
CA PRO A 47 3.22 -8.34 6.87
C PRO A 47 3.25 -9.88 6.90
N ALA A 48 2.62 -10.51 5.90
CA ALA A 48 2.62 -11.95 5.66
C ALA A 48 4.02 -12.58 5.55
N PHE A 49 5.06 -11.85 5.12
CA PHE A 49 6.42 -12.41 5.00
C PHE A 49 7.37 -11.93 6.11
N ARG A 50 7.09 -10.81 6.78
CA ARG A 50 8.01 -10.20 7.75
C ARG A 50 7.99 -10.83 9.14
N ASN A 51 6.96 -11.61 9.45
CA ASN A 51 6.76 -12.24 10.77
C ASN A 51 6.87 -13.77 10.72
N ILE A 52 7.38 -14.33 9.60
CA ILE A 52 7.57 -15.77 9.48
C ILE A 52 8.95 -16.10 10.04
N ASP A 53 8.98 -16.79 11.17
CA ASP A 53 10.16 -17.26 11.91
C ASP A 53 10.85 -18.48 11.27
N ARG A 54 10.47 -18.80 10.04
CA ARG A 54 11.08 -19.84 9.21
C ARG A 54 11.47 -19.29 7.85
N LYS A 55 12.42 -19.96 7.22
CA LYS A 55 12.91 -19.63 5.89
C LYS A 55 11.77 -19.67 4.86
N LEU A 56 11.74 -18.69 3.97
CA LEU A 56 10.78 -18.58 2.87
C LEU A 56 11.16 -19.57 1.75
N THR A 57 10.62 -20.79 1.83
CA THR A 57 10.86 -21.86 0.85
C THR A 57 9.65 -22.04 -0.07
N THR A 58 9.83 -22.73 -1.20
CA THR A 58 8.76 -22.92 -2.21
C THR A 58 7.65 -23.87 -1.75
N ASP A 59 7.89 -24.69 -0.73
CA ASP A 59 6.90 -25.54 -0.07
C ASP A 59 6.08 -24.80 1.00
N LEU A 60 6.44 -23.55 1.31
CA LEU A 60 5.73 -22.74 2.28
C LEU A 60 4.35 -22.33 1.75
N VAL A 61 3.29 -22.71 2.47
CA VAL A 61 1.92 -22.29 2.14
C VAL A 61 1.63 -20.95 2.81
N LEU A 62 1.57 -19.89 2.00
CA LEU A 62 1.18 -18.57 2.44
C LEU A 62 -0.31 -18.33 2.23
N VAL A 63 -0.96 -17.73 3.23
CA VAL A 63 -2.38 -17.40 3.19
C VAL A 63 -2.54 -15.99 2.66
N GLY A 64 -3.16 -15.87 1.49
CA GLY A 64 -3.53 -14.59 0.90
C GLY A 64 -4.24 -14.76 -0.44
N ARG A 65 -4.76 -13.66 -0.98
CA ARG A 65 -5.47 -13.64 -2.26
C ARG A 65 -4.93 -12.53 -3.15
N PRO A 66 -4.62 -12.81 -4.43
CA PRO A 66 -4.65 -14.13 -5.08
C PRO A 66 -3.50 -15.04 -4.64
N ARG A 67 -3.76 -16.34 -4.44
CA ARG A 67 -2.76 -17.31 -3.94
C ARG A 67 -1.51 -17.38 -4.83
N GLN A 68 -1.70 -17.34 -6.15
CA GLN A 68 -0.61 -17.47 -7.13
C GLN A 68 0.50 -16.44 -6.93
N VAL A 69 0.18 -15.23 -6.48
CA VAL A 69 1.18 -14.17 -6.26
C VAL A 69 2.19 -14.58 -5.18
N TYR A 70 1.73 -15.26 -4.13
CA TYR A 70 2.60 -15.72 -3.06
C TYR A 70 3.50 -16.88 -3.51
N THR A 71 2.94 -17.83 -4.27
CA THR A 71 3.71 -18.92 -4.87
C THR A 71 4.80 -18.39 -5.79
N ASN A 72 4.44 -17.50 -6.72
CA ASN A 72 5.39 -16.89 -7.64
C ASN A 72 6.49 -16.09 -6.92
N ALA A 73 6.15 -15.41 -5.82
CA ALA A 73 7.12 -14.68 -5.02
C ALA A 73 8.14 -15.62 -4.36
N LEU A 74 7.69 -16.73 -3.77
CA LEU A 74 8.58 -17.73 -3.16
C LEU A 74 9.49 -18.41 -4.21
N GLU A 75 8.94 -18.71 -5.39
CA GLU A 75 9.72 -19.23 -6.52
C GLU A 75 10.78 -18.23 -6.98
N LEU A 76 10.43 -16.95 -7.15
CA LEU A 76 11.38 -15.90 -7.54
C LEU A 76 12.50 -15.75 -6.51
N LEU A 77 12.19 -15.73 -5.21
CA LEU A 77 13.20 -15.67 -4.16
C LEU A 77 14.14 -16.88 -4.18
N ASP A 78 13.63 -18.08 -4.45
CA ASP A 78 14.45 -19.29 -4.57
C ASP A 78 15.34 -19.27 -5.82
N LEU A 79 14.82 -18.81 -6.96
CA LEU A 79 15.60 -18.64 -8.19
C LEU A 79 16.74 -17.63 -8.01
N ILE A 80 16.47 -16.48 -7.37
CA ILE A 80 17.49 -15.47 -7.06
C ILE A 80 18.55 -16.06 -6.13
N GLN A 81 18.15 -16.71 -5.04
CA GLN A 81 19.08 -17.23 -4.06
C GLN A 81 19.97 -18.37 -4.60
N ARG A 82 19.48 -19.13 -5.59
CA ARG A 82 20.26 -20.16 -6.30
C ARG A 82 21.11 -19.60 -7.43
N GLY A 83 21.07 -18.29 -7.69
CA GLY A 83 21.81 -17.65 -8.80
C GLY A 83 21.26 -18.01 -10.19
N LYS A 84 20.02 -18.49 -10.28
CA LYS A 84 19.35 -18.75 -11.57
C LYS A 84 18.79 -17.47 -12.19
N VAL A 85 18.54 -16.46 -11.36
CA VAL A 85 18.12 -15.12 -11.76
C VAL A 85 18.99 -14.13 -11.00
N GLU A 86 19.60 -13.19 -11.72
CA GLU A 86 20.39 -12.14 -11.08
C GLU A 86 19.46 -11.18 -10.31
N ALA A 87 19.80 -10.90 -9.04
CA ALA A 87 19.00 -10.03 -8.19
C ALA A 87 18.84 -8.63 -8.80
N SER A 88 19.88 -8.14 -9.48
CA SER A 88 19.87 -6.84 -10.15
C SER A 88 18.89 -6.80 -11.33
N ASP A 89 18.75 -7.88 -12.08
CA ASP A 89 17.82 -7.94 -13.22
C ASP A 89 16.37 -8.07 -12.75
N ALA A 90 16.13 -8.89 -11.71
CA ALA A 90 14.82 -8.94 -11.06
C ALA A 90 14.38 -7.56 -10.55
N LEU A 91 15.30 -6.81 -9.92
CA LEU A 91 15.01 -5.46 -9.44
C LEU A 91 14.69 -4.49 -10.59
N LYS A 92 15.46 -4.50 -11.68
CA LYS A 92 15.19 -3.67 -12.86
C LYS A 92 13.79 -3.95 -13.42
N GLU A 93 13.42 -5.22 -13.54
CA GLU A 93 12.11 -5.61 -14.05
C GLU A 93 10.97 -5.17 -13.12
N ILE A 94 11.13 -5.34 -11.81
CA ILE A 94 10.16 -4.84 -10.82
C ILE A 94 9.98 -3.33 -10.97
N VAL A 95 11.07 -2.57 -11.01
CA VAL A 95 11.01 -1.11 -11.18
C VAL A 95 10.36 -0.73 -12.52
N ARG A 96 10.69 -1.43 -13.60
CA ARG A 96 10.09 -1.23 -14.93
C ARG A 96 8.58 -1.40 -14.88
N PHE A 97 8.08 -2.48 -14.28
CA PHE A 97 6.64 -2.69 -14.12
C PHE A 97 5.97 -1.62 -13.26
N LEU A 98 6.59 -1.20 -12.15
CA LEU A 98 6.04 -0.13 -11.30
C LEU A 98 5.91 1.20 -12.05
N VAL A 99 6.89 1.54 -12.90
CA VAL A 99 6.85 2.76 -13.73
C VAL A 99 5.76 2.68 -14.80
N ILE A 100 5.57 1.51 -15.42
CA ILE A 100 4.49 1.29 -16.39
C ILE A 100 3.12 1.48 -15.71
N ILE A 101 2.88 0.76 -14.61
CA ILE A 101 1.61 0.84 -13.84
C ILE A 101 1.36 2.28 -13.37
N LYS A 102 2.40 2.98 -12.92
CA LYS A 102 2.29 4.39 -12.53
C LYS A 102 1.76 5.24 -13.69
N SER A 103 2.37 5.10 -14.86
CA SER A 103 2.02 5.87 -16.06
C SER A 103 0.60 5.58 -16.53
N GLU A 104 0.17 4.31 -16.47
CA GLU A 104 -1.19 3.90 -16.76
C GLU A 104 -2.20 4.50 -15.77
N ASN A 105 -1.89 4.48 -14.48
CA ASN A 105 -2.74 5.05 -13.44
C ASN A 105 -2.90 6.57 -13.59
N GLU A 106 -1.81 7.28 -13.89
CA GLU A 106 -1.85 8.73 -14.15
C GLU A 106 -2.70 9.06 -15.38
N THR A 107 -2.57 8.26 -16.44
CA THR A 107 -3.38 8.41 -17.66
C THR A 107 -4.87 8.19 -17.37
N ARG A 108 -5.21 7.09 -16.67
CA ARG A 108 -6.58 6.78 -16.27
C ARG A 108 -7.18 7.87 -15.39
N MET A 109 -6.42 8.39 -14.42
CA MET A 109 -6.88 9.46 -13.53
C MET A 109 -7.18 10.75 -14.31
N LYS A 110 -6.31 11.14 -15.25
CA LYS A 110 -6.55 12.31 -16.12
C LYS A 110 -7.80 12.15 -16.96
N GLN A 111 -8.07 10.95 -17.46
CA GLN A 111 -9.29 10.66 -18.21
C GLN A 111 -10.54 10.81 -17.32
N LEU A 112 -10.56 10.16 -16.16
CA LEU A 112 -11.69 10.25 -15.22
C LEU A 112 -11.98 11.69 -14.79
N LEU A 113 -10.95 12.50 -14.54
CA LEU A 113 -11.11 13.91 -14.18
C LEU A 113 -11.69 14.75 -15.33
N ARG A 114 -11.38 14.42 -16.59
CA ARG A 114 -11.98 15.10 -17.75
C ARG A 114 -13.44 14.72 -17.92
N GLU A 115 -13.75 13.44 -17.81
CA GLU A 115 -15.12 12.94 -17.89
C GLU A 115 -16.02 13.56 -16.81
N LEU A 116 -15.51 13.67 -15.56
CA LEU A 116 -16.22 14.31 -14.47
C LEU A 116 -16.51 15.80 -14.75
N LYS A 117 -15.52 16.56 -15.23
CA LYS A 117 -15.69 17.99 -15.57
C LYS A 117 -16.72 18.18 -16.69
N HIS A 118 -16.65 17.35 -17.73
CA HIS A 118 -17.64 17.40 -18.81
C HIS A 118 -19.05 17.06 -18.33
N ALA A 119 -19.19 16.13 -17.37
CA ALA A 119 -20.49 15.85 -16.77
C ALA A 119 -21.02 17.03 -15.96
N GLU A 120 -20.19 17.72 -15.18
CA GLU A 120 -20.54 18.95 -14.45
C GLU A 120 -20.98 20.08 -15.39
N ASP A 121 -20.29 20.26 -16.52
CA ASP A 121 -20.64 21.27 -17.54
C ASP A 121 -21.94 20.94 -18.30
N THR A 122 -22.38 19.67 -18.28
CA THR A 122 -23.59 19.20 -19.00
C THR A 122 -24.80 19.07 -18.06
N LEU A 123 -24.62 19.22 -16.74
CA LEU A 123 -25.76 19.34 -15.84
C LEU A 123 -26.50 20.64 -16.16
N PRO A 124 -27.83 20.61 -16.39
CA PRO A 124 -28.58 21.85 -16.49
C PRO A 124 -28.31 22.66 -15.22
N GLN A 125 -27.95 23.93 -15.38
CA GLN A 125 -27.99 24.90 -14.29
C GLN A 125 -29.44 24.89 -13.80
N PHE A 126 -29.70 24.09 -12.76
CA PHE A 126 -30.89 24.30 -11.97
C PHE A 126 -30.65 25.66 -11.32
N ASP A 127 -31.29 26.69 -11.89
CA ASP A 127 -31.52 27.95 -11.20
C ASP A 127 -32.22 27.56 -9.90
N VAL A 128 -31.43 27.52 -8.83
CA VAL A 128 -31.96 27.47 -7.48
C VAL A 128 -32.56 28.84 -7.29
N ALA A 129 -33.86 28.98 -7.61
CA ALA A 129 -34.63 30.09 -7.10
C ALA A 129 -34.36 30.13 -5.59
N GLU A 130 -33.85 31.25 -5.10
CA GLU A 130 -33.59 31.50 -3.69
C GLU A 130 -34.91 31.41 -2.91
N GLU A 131 -35.32 30.22 -2.52
CA GLU A 131 -36.04 30.03 -1.27
C GLU A 131 -35.01 29.71 -0.20
N THR A 132 -34.50 30.79 0.40
CA THR A 132 -33.71 30.77 1.63
C THR A 132 -34.59 30.36 2.81
N THR A 133 -35.02 29.09 2.86
CA THR A 133 -35.37 28.46 4.14
C THR A 133 -34.09 27.90 4.75
N PRO A 134 -33.61 28.44 5.89
CA PRO A 134 -32.40 27.95 6.53
C PRO A 134 -32.59 26.51 6.97
N TYR A 135 -31.72 25.62 6.49
CA TYR A 135 -31.61 24.26 6.99
C TYR A 135 -31.08 24.31 8.43
N LEU A 136 -31.99 24.22 9.40
CA LEU A 136 -31.64 23.95 10.80
C LEU A 136 -31.22 22.47 10.90
N PRO A 137 -29.95 22.15 11.20
CA PRO A 137 -29.54 20.77 11.35
C PRO A 137 -30.30 20.14 12.50
N ALA A 138 -30.88 18.97 12.24
CA ALA A 138 -31.59 18.19 13.25
C ALA A 138 -30.66 17.88 14.43
N ASP A 139 -31.02 18.48 15.57
CA ASP A 139 -30.64 18.10 16.93
C ASP A 139 -29.17 18.42 17.34
N GLU A 140 -28.88 19.72 17.50
CA GLU A 140 -27.69 20.24 18.22
C GLU A 140 -27.47 19.57 19.59
N SER A 141 -28.54 19.01 20.20
CA SER A 141 -28.48 18.32 21.48
C SER A 141 -27.58 17.08 21.46
N LYS A 142 -27.42 16.40 20.31
CA LYS A 142 -26.54 15.22 20.18
C LYS A 142 -25.07 15.60 20.14
N LEU A 143 -24.71 16.63 19.38
CA LEU A 143 -23.33 17.13 19.31
C LEU A 143 -22.90 17.72 20.65
N LEU A 144 -23.77 18.49 21.31
CA LEU A 144 -23.52 19.01 22.66
C LEU A 144 -23.36 17.90 23.71
N ARG A 145 -24.15 16.81 23.62
CA ARG A 145 -23.94 15.61 24.46
C ARG A 145 -22.59 14.96 24.22
N TYR A 146 -22.16 14.85 22.97
CA TYR A 146 -20.88 14.25 22.61
C TYR A 146 -19.70 15.05 23.17
N PHE A 147 -19.68 16.37 23.01
CA PHE A 147 -18.62 17.23 23.55
C PHE A 147 -18.61 17.29 25.08
N ARG A 148 -19.78 17.24 25.72
CA ARG A 148 -19.88 17.18 27.20
C ARG A 148 -19.35 15.85 27.75
N LYS A 149 -19.51 14.74 27.02
CA LYS A 149 -18.96 13.42 27.38
C LYS A 149 -17.43 13.36 27.28
N ILE A 150 -16.86 13.99 26.26
CA ILE A 150 -15.40 14.06 26.09
C ILE A 150 -14.75 14.89 27.20
N LYS A 151 -15.35 16.03 27.57
CA LYS A 151 -14.80 16.92 28.59
C LYS A 151 -14.78 16.29 30.00
N ASN A 152 -15.74 15.42 30.30
CA ASN A 152 -15.83 14.73 31.60
C ASN A 152 -14.92 13.50 31.73
N ASN A 153 -14.48 12.89 30.62
CA ASN A 153 -13.57 11.74 30.64
C ASN A 153 -12.08 12.12 30.64
N SER A 154 -11.75 13.40 30.48
CA SER A 154 -10.36 13.90 30.46
C SER A 154 -9.90 14.45 31.83
N GLN A 155 -10.66 14.20 32.89
CA GLN A 155 -10.43 14.66 34.28
C GLN A 155 -10.38 13.46 35.27
N ARG A 156 -10.04 12.26 34.80
CA ARG A 156 -9.71 11.10 35.64
C ARG A 156 -8.36 10.53 35.28
#